data_AF-A0A937U3H3-F1
#
_entry.id   AF-A0A937U3H3-F1
#
_cell.length_a   1.000
_cell.length_b   1.000
_cell.length_c   1.000
_cell.angle_alpha   90.00
_cell.angle_beta   90.00
_cell.angle_gamma   90.00
#
_symmetry.space_group_name_H-M   'P 1'
#
loop_
_entity.id
_entity.type
_entity.pdbx_description
1 polymer ?
#
loop_
_entity_poly.entity_id
_entity_poly.type
_entity_poly.pdbx_seq_one_letter_code
_entity_poly.pdbx_strand_id
1 'polypeptide(L)'
;MRKKPSSKKKSSIGRSTLSAKAQTKGPSGADMKEPVVLPSGLLDDLREMIEKKRRQVAYAVNIALVMLNWNLRQRIWREIMGTVCDLRWWVKKIS
;
A
#
# COMPACT_ATOMS: atom_id res chain seq x y z
N MET A 1 13.97 2.48 40.02
CA MET A 1 14.78 2.43 38.79
C MET A 1 14.81 1.00 38.25
N ARG A 2 14.10 0.70 37.15
CA ARG A 2 14.09 -0.63 36.51
C ARG A 2 14.74 -0.53 35.13
N LYS A 3 15.79 -1.34 34.93
CA LYS A 3 16.67 -1.36 33.76
C LYS A 3 15.92 -1.92 32.53
N LYS A 4 16.03 -1.23 31.38
CA LYS A 4 15.63 -1.75 30.06
C LYS A 4 16.65 -2.78 29.58
N PRO A 5 16.25 -3.93 29.01
CA PRO A 5 17.14 -4.70 28.16
C PRO A 5 17.03 -4.23 26.71
N SER A 6 18.13 -3.61 26.27
CA SER A 6 18.53 -3.45 24.89
C SER A 6 18.97 -4.80 24.34
N SER A 7 18.33 -5.30 23.28
CA SER A 7 18.88 -6.39 22.48
C SER A 7 18.91 -6.00 21.01
N LYS A 8 20.07 -5.48 20.61
CA LYS A 8 20.53 -5.36 19.23
C LYS A 8 20.41 -6.72 18.52
N LYS A 9 19.63 -6.81 17.44
CA LYS A 9 19.84 -7.83 16.40
C LYS A 9 20.32 -7.12 15.13
N LYS A 10 21.64 -7.06 14.99
CA LYS A 10 22.31 -6.84 13.70
C LYS A 10 22.18 -8.15 12.92
N SER A 11 21.42 -8.15 11.84
CA SER A 11 21.53 -9.19 10.80
C SER A 11 22.29 -8.58 9.64
N SER A 12 23.61 -8.74 9.67
CA SER A 12 24.50 -8.46 8.55
C SER A 12 24.60 -9.73 7.71
N ILE A 13 23.78 -9.82 6.67
CA ILE A 13 23.98 -10.79 5.59
C ILE A 13 24.89 -10.11 4.58
N GLY A 14 26.15 -10.56 4.56
CA GLY A 14 27.15 -10.13 3.61
C GLY A 14 27.25 -11.06 2.41
N ARG A 15 27.78 -10.49 1.31
CA ARG A 15 28.30 -11.10 0.07
C ARG A 15 27.26 -11.82 -0.80
N SER A 16 27.25 -11.65 -2.12
CA SER A 16 28.41 -11.67 -3.00
C SER A 16 28.26 -10.77 -4.23
N THR A 17 29.33 -10.04 -4.50
CA THR A 17 29.72 -9.49 -5.79
C THR A 17 29.80 -10.59 -6.86
N LEU A 18 29.00 -10.49 -7.92
CA LEU A 18 29.32 -11.12 -9.20
C LEU A 18 29.41 -10.02 -10.27
N SER A 19 30.66 -9.60 -10.45
CA SER A 19 31.13 -8.87 -11.62
C SER A 19 31.09 -9.80 -12.82
N ALA A 20 30.07 -9.65 -13.68
CA ALA A 20 30.10 -10.17 -15.04
C ALA A 20 30.24 -8.98 -16.01
N LYS A 21 31.49 -8.68 -16.34
CA LYS A 21 31.89 -7.70 -17.35
C LYS A 21 31.69 -8.36 -18.71
N ALA A 22 30.55 -8.13 -19.35
CA ALA A 22 30.37 -8.41 -20.77
C ALA A 22 30.40 -7.08 -21.54
N GLN A 23 31.60 -6.71 -22.00
CA GLN A 23 31.75 -5.76 -23.09
C GLN A 23 31.28 -6.45 -24.37
N THR A 24 30.13 -6.04 -24.89
CA THR A 24 29.81 -6.22 -26.31
C THR A 24 29.83 -4.85 -26.98
N LYS A 25 30.57 -4.82 -28.08
CA LYS A 25 31.12 -3.65 -28.76
C LYS A 25 30.39 -3.56 -30.11
N GLY A 26 29.58 -2.52 -30.32
CA GLY A 26 29.02 -2.09 -31.61
C GLY A 26 27.91 -2.97 -32.23
N PRO A 27 27.09 -2.44 -33.16
CA PRO A 27 27.48 -1.43 -34.14
C PRO A 27 26.80 -0.06 -33.96
N SER A 28 27.59 0.95 -34.35
CA SER A 28 27.22 2.31 -34.70
C SER A 28 26.08 2.34 -35.72
N GLY A 29 24.87 2.65 -35.25
CA GLY A 29 23.78 3.19 -36.05
C GLY A 29 23.26 4.41 -35.31
N ALA A 30 23.87 5.56 -35.56
CA ALA A 30 23.41 6.85 -35.04
C ALA A 30 22.09 7.21 -35.73
N ASP A 31 21.00 6.62 -35.23
CA ASP A 31 19.66 7.19 -35.38
C ASP A 31 19.69 8.49 -34.57
N MET A 32 20.01 9.59 -35.25
CA MET A 32 20.00 10.93 -34.67
C MET A 32 18.55 11.31 -34.36
N LYS A 33 17.99 10.75 -33.29
CA LYS A 33 16.88 11.37 -32.59
C LYS A 33 17.43 12.64 -31.99
N GLU A 34 17.09 13.74 -32.64
CA GLU A 34 17.29 15.10 -32.16
C GLU A 34 17.02 15.15 -30.64
N PRO A 35 17.93 15.69 -29.83
CA PRO A 35 17.73 15.74 -28.39
C PRO A 35 16.46 16.54 -28.13
N VAL A 36 15.40 15.85 -27.69
CA VAL A 36 14.15 16.49 -27.31
C VAL A 36 14.44 17.37 -26.12
N VAL A 37 14.57 18.68 -26.36
CA VAL A 37 14.77 19.67 -25.32
C VAL A 37 13.46 19.81 -24.57
N LEU A 38 13.39 19.13 -23.42
CA LEU A 38 12.26 19.24 -22.52
C LEU A 38 12.29 20.62 -21.84
N PRO A 39 11.14 21.30 -21.73
CA PRO A 39 11.06 22.56 -21.01
C PRO A 39 11.49 22.35 -19.54
N SER A 40 12.34 23.27 -19.06
CA SER A 40 12.81 23.26 -17.67
C SER A 40 11.62 23.37 -16.73
N GLY A 41 11.48 22.41 -15.81
CA GLY A 41 10.39 22.36 -14.82
C GLY A 41 9.27 21.37 -15.16
N LEU A 42 9.11 20.93 -16.41
CA LEU A 42 8.04 19.99 -16.80
C LEU A 42 8.12 18.67 -16.02
N LEU A 43 9.33 18.16 -15.79
CA LEU A 43 9.52 16.92 -15.02
C LEU A 43 9.15 17.10 -13.54
N ASP A 44 9.38 18.28 -12.98
CA ASP A 44 9.04 18.58 -11.59
C ASP A 44 7.53 18.76 -11.45
N ASP A 45 6.88 19.44 -12.39
CA ASP A 45 5.42 19.57 -12.46
C ASP A 45 4.74 18.20 -12.59
N LEU A 46 5.23 17.34 -13.48
CA LEU A 46 4.71 15.98 -13.65
C LEU A 46 4.90 15.15 -12.38
N ARG A 47 6.04 15.29 -11.69
CA ARG A 47 6.28 14.63 -10.40
C ARG A 47 5.32 15.12 -9.34
N GLU A 48 5.09 16.42 -9.25
CA GLU A 48 4.12 16.99 -8.30
C GLU A 48 2.71 16.50 -8.60
N MET A 49 2.29 16.50 -9.86
CA MET A 49 0.99 15.99 -10.29
C MET A 49 0.81 14.51 -9.92
N ILE A 50 1.80 13.68 -10.21
CA ILE A 50 1.78 12.24 -9.86
C ILE A 50 1.64 12.09 -8.35
N GLU A 51 2.43 12.83 -7.57
CA GLU A 51 2.44 12.72 -6.12
C GLU A 51 1.13 13.22 -5.49
N LYS A 52 0.55 14.28 -6.05
CA LYS A 52 -0.78 14.77 -5.65
C LYS A 52 -1.85 13.74 -5.93
N LYS A 53 -1.81 13.08 -7.08
CA LYS A 53 -2.79 12.03 -7.44
C LYS A 53 -2.64 10.79 -6.58
N ARG A 54 -1.41 10.36 -6.26
CA ARG A 54 -1.16 9.26 -5.31
C ARG A 54 -1.77 9.55 -3.94
N ARG A 55 -1.58 10.76 -3.42
CA ARG A 55 -2.17 11.20 -2.14
C ARG A 55 -3.71 11.20 -2.19
N GLN A 56 -4.31 11.68 -3.27
CA GLN A 56 -5.77 11.66 -3.45
C GLN A 56 -6.34 10.24 -3.44
N VAL A 57 -5.70 9.32 -4.17
CA VAL A 57 -6.11 7.90 -4.21
C VAL A 57 -5.98 7.26 -2.83
N ALA A 58 -4.85 7.47 -2.14
CA ALA A 58 -4.64 6.93 -0.80
C ALA A 58 -5.72 7.39 0.18
N TYR A 59 -6.10 8.68 0.13
CA TYR A 59 -7.16 9.24 0.95
C TYR A 59 -8.54 8.63 0.64
N ALA A 60 -8.88 8.50 -0.66
CA ALA A 60 -10.12 7.90 -1.09
C ALA A 60 -10.24 6.43 -0.66
N VAL A 61 -9.17 5.65 -0.82
CA VAL A 61 -9.11 4.25 -0.38
C VAL A 61 -9.26 4.15 1.14
N ASN A 62 -8.60 5.03 1.90
CA ASN A 62 -8.71 5.03 3.35
C ASN A 62 -10.15 5.30 3.82
N ILE A 63 -10.83 6.29 3.23
CA ILE A 63 -12.25 6.56 3.53
C ILE A 63 -13.12 5.36 3.16
N ALA A 64 -12.92 4.79 1.97
CA ALA A 64 -13.69 3.64 1.51
C ALA A 64 -13.54 2.44 2.46
N LEU A 65 -12.33 2.18 2.96
CA LEU A 65 -12.07 1.11 3.94
C LEU A 65 -12.76 1.38 5.28
N VAL A 66 -12.73 2.62 5.78
CA VAL A 66 -13.43 2.98 7.02
C VAL A 66 -14.95 2.81 6.85
N MET A 67 -15.51 3.27 5.74
CA MET A 67 -16.94 3.12 5.44
C MET A 67 -17.33 1.65 5.28
N LEU A 68 -16.50 0.85 4.61
CA LEU A 68 -16.72 -0.58 4.47
C LEU A 68 -16.73 -1.26 5.85
N ASN A 69 -15.74 -0.97 6.69
CA ASN A 69 -15.68 -1.54 8.04
C ASN A 69 -16.90 -1.16 8.87
N TRP A 70 -17.35 0.10 8.79
CA TRP A 70 -18.58 0.55 9.43
C TRP A 70 -19.80 -0.24 8.95
N ASN A 71 -19.97 -0.37 7.62
CA ASN A 71 -21.10 -1.09 7.03
C ASN A 71 -21.11 -2.58 7.40
N LEU A 72 -19.93 -3.22 7.42
CA LEU A 72 -19.78 -4.60 7.87
C LEU A 72 -20.19 -4.75 9.34
N ARG A 73 -19.73 -3.85 10.21
CA ARG A 73 -20.12 -3.85 11.63
C ARG A 73 -21.62 -3.74 11.81
N GLN A 74 -22.26 -2.82 11.10
CA GLN A 74 -23.71 -2.63 11.17
C GLN A 74 -24.48 -3.87 10.69
N ARG A 75 -24.00 -4.51 9.61
CA ARG A 75 -24.61 -5.75 9.10
C ARG A 75 -24.47 -6.89 10.10
N ILE A 76 -23.26 -7.15 10.58
CA ILE A 76 -22.98 -8.20 11.58
C ILE A 76 -23.82 -7.96 12.83
N TRP A 77 -23.89 -6.73 13.31
CA TRP A 77 -24.68 -6.39 14.49
C TRP A 77 -26.17 -6.66 14.29
N ARG A 78 -26.73 -6.30 13.12
CA ARG A 78 -28.13 -6.62 12.78
C ARG A 78 -28.39 -8.12 12.68
N GLU A 79 -27.49 -8.89 12.08
CA GLU A 79 -27.64 -10.34 11.94
C GLU A 79 -27.53 -11.06 13.29
N ILE A 80 -26.57 -10.68 14.14
CA ILE A 80 -26.41 -11.27 15.47
C ILE A 80 -27.58 -10.86 16.39
N MET A 81 -27.93 -9.57 16.45
CA MET A 81 -29.02 -9.13 17.32
C MET A 81 -30.37 -9.65 16.85
N GLY A 82 -30.59 -9.76 15.53
CA GLY A 82 -31.79 -10.39 14.97
C GLY A 82 -31.91 -11.85 15.38
N THR A 83 -30.85 -12.64 15.19
CA THR A 83 -30.85 -14.07 15.57
C THR A 83 -30.97 -14.30 17.08
N VAL A 84 -30.29 -13.50 17.91
CA VAL A 84 -30.40 -13.61 19.38
C VAL A 84 -31.79 -13.23 19.87
N CYS A 85 -32.39 -12.17 19.33
CA CYS A 85 -33.75 -11.79 19.69
C CYS A 85 -34.75 -12.88 19.30
N ASP A 86 -34.62 -13.43 18.10
CA ASP A 86 -35.52 -14.47 17.60
C ASP A 86 -35.42 -15.77 18.42
N LEU A 87 -34.20 -16.20 18.74
CA LEU A 87 -33.98 -17.36 19.59
C LEU A 87 -34.53 -17.17 21.01
N ARG A 88 -34.36 -15.98 21.60
CA ARG A 88 -34.91 -15.65 22.91
C ARG A 88 -36.44 -15.65 22.90
N TRP A 89 -37.06 -15.12 21.84
CA TRP A 89 -38.50 -15.16 21.65
C TRP A 89 -39.02 -16.60 21.53
N TRP A 90 -38.32 -17.44 20.78
CA TRP A 90 -38.68 -18.85 20.60
C TRP A 90 -38.59 -19.64 21.92
N VAL A 91 -37.51 -19.47 22.70
CA VAL A 91 -37.36 -20.10 24.02
C VAL A 91 -38.48 -19.65 24.98
N LYS A 92 -38.82 -18.35 25.00
CA LYS A 92 -39.90 -17.83 25.84
C LYS A 92 -41.29 -18.35 25.45
N LYS A 93 -41.47 -18.77 24.19
CA LYS A 93 -42.74 -19.32 23.70
C LYS A 93 -42.95 -20.79 24.07
N ILE A 94 -41.86 -21.52 24.34
CA ILE A 94 -41.88 -22.96 24.65
C ILE A 94 -41.87 -23.23 26.16
N SER A 95 -41.35 -22.30 26.96
CA SER A 95 -41.41 -22.35 28.42
C SER A 95 -42.72 -21.80 28.97
#